data_AF-A0A419G7M9-F1
#
_entry.id   AF-A0A419G7M9-F1
#
_cell.length_a   1.000
_cell.length_b   1.000
_cell.length_c   1.000
_cell.angle_alpha   90.00
_cell.angle_beta   90.00
_cell.angle_gamma   90.00
#
_symmetry.space_group_name_H-M   'P 1'
#
loop_
_entity.id
_entity.type
_entity.pdbx_description
1 polymer ?
#
loop_
_entity_poly.entity_id
_entity_poly.type
_entity_poly.pdbx_seq_one_letter_code
_entity_poly.pdbx_strand_id
1 'polypeptide(L)'
;MKCDSCGFEENARYFNVLACDFTRQARECPKCHASVFRTNIELIEEREELAKKLTMQLVSAIGSKDTDQARKYIDELDLLNIQINNPELAKFTELMKKRLTERK
;
A
#
# COMPACT_ATOMS: atom_id res chain seq x y z
N MET A 1 8.17 -13.41 6.25
CA MET A 1 9.52 -12.94 5.88
C MET A 1 10.52 -13.88 6.52
N LYS A 2 11.48 -14.38 5.74
CA LYS A 2 12.48 -15.35 6.19
C LYS A 2 13.87 -14.74 6.09
N CYS A 3 14.67 -14.90 7.13
CA CYS A 3 16.07 -14.50 7.14
C CYS A 3 16.92 -15.60 6.51
N ASP A 4 17.63 -15.30 5.42
CA ASP A 4 18.54 -16.24 4.77
C ASP A 4 19.75 -16.61 5.64
N SER A 5 20.18 -15.73 6.55
CA SER A 5 21.36 -15.97 7.40
C SER A 5 21.11 -16.91 8.57
N CYS A 6 19.94 -16.87 9.19
CA CYS A 6 19.64 -17.68 10.40
C CYS A 6 18.40 -18.57 10.28
N GLY A 7 17.71 -18.53 9.15
CA GLY A 7 16.50 -19.30 8.89
C GLY A 7 15.26 -18.84 9.66
N PHE A 8 15.33 -17.73 10.40
CA PHE A 8 14.19 -17.20 11.16
C PHE A 8 13.08 -16.73 10.22
N GLU A 9 11.88 -17.28 10.39
CA GLU A 9 10.69 -16.95 9.60
C GLU A 9 9.58 -16.44 10.53
N GLU A 10 9.12 -15.21 10.27
CA GLU A 10 8.04 -14.58 11.03
C GLU A 10 7.37 -13.50 10.15
N ASN A 11 6.32 -12.86 10.67
CA ASN A 11 5.70 -11.72 10.02
C ASN A 11 6.73 -10.58 9.88
N ALA A 12 6.74 -9.94 8.72
CA ALA A 12 7.71 -8.87 8.43
C ALA A 12 7.62 -7.68 9.39
N ARG A 13 6.50 -7.48 10.09
CA ARG A 13 6.33 -6.45 11.12
C ARG A 13 7.31 -6.58 12.28
N TYR A 14 7.82 -7.78 12.56
CA TYR A 14 8.81 -8.03 13.62
C TYR A 14 10.25 -7.77 13.18
N PHE A 15 10.47 -7.47 11.90
CA PHE A 15 11.77 -7.09 11.37
C PHE A 15 11.85 -5.56 11.36
N ASN A 16 12.88 -5.01 12.00
CA ASN A 16 13.09 -3.57 12.10
C ASN A 16 13.37 -2.98 10.71
N VAL A 17 12.70 -1.90 10.32
CA VAL A 17 12.94 -1.26 9.02
C VAL A 17 14.24 -0.46 9.10
N LEU A 18 15.25 -0.86 8.34
CA LEU A 18 16.54 -0.15 8.25
C LEU A 18 16.50 0.90 7.14
N ALA A 19 15.98 0.53 5.98
CA ALA A 19 15.80 1.42 4.84
C ALA A 19 14.58 0.99 4.02
N CYS A 20 13.83 1.98 3.53
CA CYS A 20 12.67 1.74 2.69
C CYS A 20 12.70 2.72 1.51
N ASP A 21 13.17 2.22 0.37
CA ASP A 21 13.03 2.89 -0.92
C ASP A 21 11.79 2.40 -1.66
N PHE A 22 11.42 3.10 -2.73
CA PHE A 22 10.29 2.72 -3.59
C PHE A 22 10.39 1.29 -4.14
N THR A 23 11.61 0.76 -4.28
CA THR A 23 11.94 -0.52 -4.93
C THR A 23 12.57 -1.56 -4.00
N ARG A 24 12.99 -1.20 -2.79
CA ARG A 24 13.68 -2.11 -1.87
C ARG A 24 13.39 -1.73 -0.44
N GLN A 25 12.98 -2.71 0.36
CA GLN A 25 12.87 -2.56 1.79
C GLN A 25 13.92 -3.46 2.45
N ALA A 26 14.93 -2.83 3.04
CA ALA A 26 15.89 -3.50 3.88
C ALA A 26 15.36 -3.50 5.32
N ARG A 27 15.25 -4.69 5.90
CA ARG A 27 14.89 -4.86 7.30
C ARG A 27 15.97 -5.63 8.04
N GLU A 28 16.07 -5.42 9.33
CA GLU A 28 16.95 -6.17 10.22
C GLU A 28 16.22 -7.36 10.80
N CYS A 29 16.86 -8.53 10.79
CA CYS A 29 16.37 -9.70 11.50
C CYS A 29 16.51 -9.51 13.02
N PRO A 30 15.44 -9.68 13.82
CA PRO A 30 15.50 -9.48 15.27
C PRO A 30 16.36 -10.54 15.99
N LYS A 31 16.66 -11.67 15.34
CA LYS A 31 17.40 -12.78 15.94
C LYS A 31 18.91 -12.71 15.70
N CYS A 32 19.34 -12.32 14.50
CA CYS A 32 20.76 -12.32 14.12
C CYS A 32 21.27 -10.96 13.63
N HIS A 33 20.44 -9.92 13.64
CA HIS A 33 20.74 -8.57 13.14
C HIS A 33 21.22 -8.51 11.68
N ALA A 34 21.04 -9.58 10.91
CA ALA A 34 21.35 -9.57 9.49
C ALA A 34 20.31 -8.76 8.70
N SER A 35 20.77 -8.07 7.66
CA SER A 35 19.90 -7.38 6.71
C SER A 35 19.16 -8.39 5.83
N VAL A 36 17.84 -8.33 5.88
CA VAL A 36 16.91 -9.12 5.06
C VAL A 36 16.19 -8.16 4.13
N PHE A 37 16.25 -8.43 2.83
CA PHE A 37 15.65 -7.59 1.82
C PHE A 37 14.31 -8.18 1.38
N ARG A 38 13.26 -7.37 1.34
CA ARG A 38 12.05 -7.75 0.62
C ARG A 38 12.26 -7.59 -0.87
N THR A 39 11.72 -8.54 -1.63
CA THR A 39 11.69 -8.43 -3.08
C THR A 39 10.65 -7.39 -3.52
N ASN A 40 10.84 -6.82 -4.72
CA ASN A 40 9.87 -5.88 -5.31
C ASN A 40 8.45 -6.46 -5.36
N ILE A 41 8.32 -7.76 -5.59
CA ILE A 41 7.02 -8.45 -5.74
C ILE A 41 6.25 -8.42 -4.42
N GLU A 42 6.88 -8.77 -3.30
CA GLU A 42 6.22 -8.75 -1.98
C GLU A 42 5.76 -7.33 -1.58
N LEU A 43 6.53 -6.30 -1.96
CA LEU A 43 6.16 -4.91 -1.72
C LEU A 43 5.00 -4.45 -2.59
N ILE A 44 4.95 -4.92 -3.85
CA ILE A 44 3.83 -4.66 -4.75
C ILE A 44 2.55 -5.31 -4.19
N GLU A 45 2.62 -6.58 -3.75
CA GLU A 45 1.46 -7.29 -3.18
C GLU A 45 0.89 -6.58 -1.94
N GLU A 46 1.72 -6.15 -1.00
CA GLU A 46 1.26 -5.38 0.17
C GLU A 46 0.59 -4.05 -0.23
N ARG A 47 1.15 -3.36 -1.23
CA ARG A 47 0.59 -2.11 -1.74
C ARG A 47 -0.76 -2.35 -2.44
N GLU A 48 -0.89 -3.45 -3.18
CA GLU A 48 -2.16 -3.86 -3.79
C GLU A 48 -3.22 -4.23 -2.75
N GLU A 49 -2.84 -4.92 -1.67
CA GLU A 49 -3.74 -5.18 -0.54
C GLU A 49 -4.20 -3.89 0.15
N LEU A 50 -3.29 -2.93 0.33
CA LEU A 50 -3.64 -1.62 0.89
C LEU A 50 -4.59 -0.86 -0.04
N ALA A 51 -4.31 -0.86 -1.35
CA ALA A 51 -5.19 -0.27 -2.35
C ALA A 51 -6.60 -0.91 -2.32
N LYS A 52 -6.71 -2.23 -2.19
CA LYS A 52 -8.00 -2.91 -2.02
C LYS A 52 -8.76 -2.42 -0.77
N LYS A 53 -8.07 -2.25 0.36
CA LYS A 53 -8.72 -1.74 1.59
C LYS A 53 -9.20 -0.31 1.41
N LEU A 54 -8.37 0.56 0.84
CA LEU A 54 -8.71 1.96 0.60
C LEU A 54 -9.84 2.13 -0.43
N THR A 55 -9.88 1.31 -1.49
CA THR A 55 -11.00 1.35 -2.45
C THR A 55 -12.33 0.99 -1.79
N MET A 56 -12.36 0.02 -0.87
CA MET A 56 -13.56 -0.30 -0.09
C MET A 56 -13.97 0.85 0.85
N GLN A 57 -13.00 1.45 1.55
CA GLN A 57 -13.24 2.60 2.42
C GLN A 57 -13.74 3.82 1.65
N LEU A 58 -13.22 4.06 0.45
CA LEU A 58 -13.67 5.12 -0.46
C LEU A 58 -15.12 4.92 -0.87
N VAL A 59 -15.50 3.71 -1.30
CA VAL A 59 -16.88 3.39 -1.66
C VAL A 59 -17.83 3.67 -0.49
N SER A 60 -17.42 3.28 0.73
CA SER A 60 -18.19 3.56 1.94
C SER A 60 -18.30 5.06 2.23
N ALA A 61 -17.21 5.82 2.16
CA ALA A 61 -17.22 7.27 2.38
C ALA A 61 -18.11 8.00 1.37
N ILE A 62 -18.06 7.62 0.09
CA ILE A 62 -18.95 8.16 -0.96
C ILE A 62 -20.42 7.82 -0.68
N GLY A 63 -20.69 6.60 -0.18
CA GLY A 63 -22.03 6.19 0.25
C GLY A 63 -22.57 7.03 1.40
N SER A 64 -21.73 7.32 2.38
CA SER A 64 -22.03 8.16 3.56
C SER A 64 -22.05 9.67 3.25
N LYS A 65 -21.80 10.07 2.00
CA LYS A 65 -21.65 11.48 1.56
C LYS A 65 -20.53 12.25 2.29
N ASP A 66 -19.56 11.54 2.85
CA ASP A 66 -18.38 12.15 3.46
C ASP A 66 -17.36 12.49 2.37
N THR A 67 -17.52 13.69 1.79
CA THR A 67 -16.73 14.12 0.64
C THR A 67 -15.28 14.49 1.00
N ASP A 68 -15.01 14.89 2.25
CA ASP A 68 -13.65 15.19 2.71
C ASP A 68 -12.85 13.90 2.86
N GLN A 69 -13.43 12.90 3.52
CA GLN A 69 -12.78 11.62 3.73
C GLN A 69 -12.64 10.83 2.42
N ALA A 70 -13.64 10.89 1.54
CA ALA A 70 -13.53 10.31 0.20
C ALA A 70 -12.37 10.93 -0.61
N ARG A 71 -12.13 12.24 -0.50
CA ARG A 71 -11.05 12.90 -1.23
C ARG A 71 -9.67 12.47 -0.72
N LYS A 72 -9.50 12.37 0.61
CA LYS A 72 -8.28 11.82 1.22
C LYS A 72 -7.95 10.43 0.72
N TYR A 73 -8.94 9.53 0.68
CA TYR A 73 -8.73 8.18 0.17
C TYR A 73 -8.35 8.16 -1.31
N ILE A 74 -8.91 9.05 -2.13
CA ILE A 74 -8.51 9.17 -3.54
C ILE A 74 -7.05 9.62 -3.67
N ASP A 75 -6.62 10.62 -2.90
CA ASP A 75 -5.23 11.10 -2.94
C ASP A 75 -4.25 9.99 -2.49
N GLU A 76 -4.58 9.23 -1.44
CA GLU A 76 -3.79 8.07 -1.01
C GLU A 76 -3.73 6.96 -2.07
N LEU A 77 -4.85 6.68 -2.74
CA LEU A 77 -4.90 5.69 -3.83
C LEU A 77 -4.09 6.14 -5.05
N ASP A 78 -4.08 7.42 -5.40
CA ASP A 78 -3.24 7.94 -6.49
C ASP A 78 -1.75 7.83 -6.14
N LEU A 79 -1.37 8.14 -4.89
CA LEU A 79 0.00 7.95 -4.41
C LEU A 79 0.43 6.48 -4.46
N LEU A 80 -0.45 5.56 -4.05
CA LEU A 80 -0.20 4.12 -4.18
C LEU A 80 -0.12 3.69 -5.63
N ASN A 81 -0.93 4.26 -6.50
CA ASN A 81 -0.93 3.91 -7.91
C ASN A 81 0.37 4.28 -8.62
N ILE A 82 1.04 5.36 -8.22
CA ILE A 82 2.41 5.69 -8.70
C ILE A 82 3.40 4.56 -8.34
N GLN A 83 3.21 3.92 -7.19
CA GLN A 83 4.11 2.89 -6.67
C GLN A 83 3.83 1.49 -7.22
N ILE A 84 2.58 1.20 -7.57
CA ILE A 84 2.14 -0.10 -8.12
C ILE A 84 2.10 -0.06 -9.66
N ASN A 85 1.90 1.12 -10.24
CA ASN A 85 1.66 1.36 -11.65
C ASN A 85 0.49 0.50 -12.20
N ASN A 86 -0.65 0.51 -11.49
CA ASN A 86 -1.82 -0.30 -11.84
C ASN A 86 -2.83 0.53 -12.67
N PRO A 87 -3.00 0.26 -13.98
CA PRO A 87 -3.90 1.04 -14.83
C PRO A 87 -5.38 0.91 -14.46
N GLU A 88 -5.80 -0.19 -13.82
CA GLU A 88 -7.17 -0.36 -13.35
C GLU A 88 -7.45 0.54 -12.15
N LEU A 89 -6.48 0.66 -11.24
CA LEU A 89 -6.58 1.56 -10.10
C LEU A 89 -6.68 3.02 -10.54
N ALA A 90 -5.89 3.43 -11.54
CA ALA A 90 -5.97 4.76 -12.14
C ALA A 90 -7.37 5.06 -12.70
N LYS A 91 -7.96 4.13 -13.44
CA LYS A 91 -9.31 4.28 -13.99
C LYS A 91 -10.35 4.39 -12.88
N PHE A 92 -10.18 3.62 -11.81
CA PHE A 92 -11.08 3.64 -10.66
C PHE A 92 -11.03 4.98 -9.92
N THR A 93 -9.84 5.51 -9.59
CA THR A 93 -9.71 6.80 -8.88
C THR A 93 -10.31 7.94 -9.71
N GLU A 94 -10.07 7.97 -11.01
CA GLU A 94 -10.66 8.96 -11.93
C GLU A 94 -12.20 8.87 -11.98
N LEU A 95 -12.77 7.67 -12.03
CA LEU A 95 -14.23 7.49 -11.98
C LEU A 95 -14.83 8.00 -10.66
N MET A 96 -14.15 7.76 -9.54
CA MET A 96 -14.61 8.20 -8.22
C MET A 96 -14.50 9.71 -8.05
N LYS A 97 -13.45 10.35 -8.59
CA LYS A 97 -13.34 11.82 -8.64
C LYS A 97 -14.52 12.46 -9.37
N LYS A 98 -14.88 11.93 -10.55
CA LYS A 98 -16.03 12.41 -11.33
C LYS A 98 -17.33 12.35 -10.53
N ARG A 99 -17.58 11.21 -9.86
CA ARG A 99 -18.76 11.03 -8.98
C ARG A 99 -18.82 12.03 -7.82
N LEU A 100 -17.68 12.44 -7.28
CA LEU A 100 -17.63 13.47 -6.24
C LEU A 100 -17.91 14.87 -6.79
N THR A 101 -17.46 15.18 -8.00
CA THR A 101 -17.71 16.48 -8.64
C THR A 101 -19.14 16.64 -9.17
N GLU A 102 -19.77 15.57 -9.64
CA GLU A 102 -21.15 15.58 -10.17
C GLU A 102 -22.22 15.62 -9.07
N ARG A 103 -21.84 15.38 -7.80
CA ARG A 103 -22.75 15.43 -6.63
C ARG A 103 -22.74 16.77 -5.88
N LYS A 104 -22.02 17.77 -6.39
CA LYS A 104 -22.05 19.16 -5.90
C LYS A 104 -23.21 19.93 -6.51
#